data_AF-A0A2K3K228-F1
#
_entry.id   AF-A0A2K3K228-F1
#
_cell.length_a   1.000
_cell.length_b   1.000
_cell.length_c   1.000
_cell.angle_alpha   90.00
_cell.angle_beta   90.00
_cell.angle_gamma   90.00
#
_symmetry.space_group_name_H-M   'P 1'
#
loop_
_entity.id
_entity.type
_entity.pdbx_description
1 polymer ?
#
loop_
_entity_poly.entity_id
_entity_poly.type
_entity_poly.pdbx_seq_one_letter_code
_entity_poly.pdbx_strand_id
1 'polypeptide(L)'
;MKCKLSKLFLLNTGNILLLDGGQNNTWSSNTASNAPLELYLKQDGNLVLRELQGTNILWQSYDFPTNTLLPNQPLTRYTNLVSSRSQSNHSSGFYKLFFDDNNGIRLAYNGPDVLSTYWPPHWLLCSDAGRFHYNSSRIALLDSLGKFASSDNYSFSTYDYGMVMQRRLTIDFD
;
A
#
# COMPACT_ATOMS: atom_id res chain seq x y z
N MET A 1 -27.52 14.48 17.29
CA MET A 1 -26.53 14.96 16.29
C MET A 1 -26.81 14.28 14.96
N LYS A 2 -27.00 15.03 13.86
CA LYS A 2 -27.28 14.44 12.55
C LYS A 2 -26.01 13.73 12.02
N CYS A 3 -26.07 12.41 11.83
CA CYS A 3 -25.12 11.69 11.00
C CYS A 3 -25.27 12.23 9.57
N LYS A 4 -24.37 13.13 9.17
CA LYS A 4 -24.30 13.57 7.78
C LYS A 4 -23.47 12.52 7.04
N LEU A 5 -24.10 11.81 6.09
CA LEU A 5 -23.48 10.71 5.34
C LEU A 5 -22.42 11.27 4.37
N SER A 6 -21.17 10.85 4.51
CA SER A 6 -20.14 11.04 3.49
C SER A 6 -20.50 10.26 2.22
N LYS A 7 -20.11 10.77 1.04
CA LYS A 7 -20.45 10.17 -0.25
C LYS A 7 -19.25 10.15 -1.19
N LEU A 8 -19.08 9.04 -1.90
CA LEU A 8 -18.12 8.88 -2.98
C LEU A 8 -18.85 9.09 -4.32
N PHE A 9 -18.29 9.93 -5.19
CA PHE A 9 -18.83 10.22 -6.51
C PHE A 9 -17.78 9.97 -7.59
N LEU A 10 -18.19 9.39 -8.71
CA LEU A 10 -17.43 9.42 -9.96
C LEU A 10 -18.04 10.48 -10.86
N LEU A 11 -17.27 11.50 -11.21
CA LEU A 11 -17.71 12.56 -12.11
C LEU A 11 -17.57 12.15 -13.57
N ASN A 12 -18.40 12.73 -14.45
CA ASN A 12 -18.28 12.55 -15.90
C ASN A 12 -16.94 13.03 -16.47
N THR A 13 -16.22 13.89 -15.74
CA THR A 13 -14.86 14.32 -16.10
C THR A 13 -13.81 13.26 -15.82
N GLY A 14 -14.18 12.16 -15.17
CA GLY A 14 -13.28 11.08 -14.76
C GLY A 14 -12.53 11.29 -13.46
N ASN A 15 -13.04 12.17 -12.58
CA ASN A 15 -12.48 12.38 -11.25
C ASN A 15 -13.35 11.68 -10.19
N ILE A 16 -12.71 11.01 -9.22
CA ILE A 16 -13.39 10.45 -8.06
C ILE A 16 -13.33 11.49 -6.94
N LEU A 17 -14.46 11.80 -6.32
CA LEU A 17 -14.56 12.74 -5.20
C LEU A 17 -15.12 12.08 -3.96
N LEU A 18 -14.53 12.38 -2.80
CA LEU A 18 -15.09 12.07 -1.49
C LEU A 18 -15.58 13.35 -0.83
N LEU A 19 -16.90 13.46 -0.68
CA LEU A 19 -17.54 14.57 0.02
C LEU A 19 -17.85 14.19 1.46
N ASP A 20 -17.56 15.10 2.39
CA ASP A 20 -18.01 14.96 3.77
C ASP A 20 -19.51 15.24 3.91
N GLY A 21 -20.02 15.11 5.13
CA GLY A 21 -21.40 15.41 5.44
C GLY A 21 -21.82 16.89 5.25
N GLY A 22 -20.86 17.80 5.14
CA GLY A 22 -21.04 19.21 4.79
C GLY A 22 -21.03 19.47 3.27
N GLN A 23 -20.86 18.44 2.44
CA GLN A 23 -20.58 18.55 1.00
C GLN A 23 -19.23 19.20 0.66
N ASN A 24 -18.29 19.23 1.61
CA ASN A 24 -16.94 19.68 1.33
C ASN A 24 -16.13 18.54 0.69
N ASN A 25 -15.34 18.89 -0.32
CA ASN A 25 -14.40 17.93 -0.92
C ASN A 25 -13.26 17.64 0.05
N THR A 26 -13.16 16.39 0.50
CA THR A 26 -12.10 15.94 1.43
C THR A 26 -10.98 15.19 0.73
N TRP A 27 -11.24 14.62 -0.44
CA TRP A 27 -10.26 13.90 -1.23
C TRP A 27 -10.71 13.77 -2.69
N SER A 28 -9.74 13.81 -3.62
CA SER A 28 -9.97 13.56 -5.04
C SER A 28 -8.86 12.71 -5.67
N SER A 29 -9.20 11.88 -6.66
CA SER A 29 -8.20 11.10 -7.42
C SER A 29 -7.36 11.97 -8.35
N ASN A 30 -7.80 13.20 -8.65
CA ASN A 30 -7.15 14.15 -9.57
C ASN A 30 -6.94 13.57 -10.98
N THR A 31 -7.81 12.66 -11.38
CA THR A 31 -7.84 12.07 -12.71
C THR A 31 -8.77 12.84 -13.62
N ALA A 32 -8.49 12.79 -14.92
CA ALA A 32 -9.33 13.38 -15.95
C ALA A 32 -9.32 12.50 -17.21
N SER A 33 -10.48 12.27 -17.80
CA SER A 33 -10.61 11.64 -19.12
C SER A 33 -11.94 11.99 -19.76
N ASN A 34 -11.95 11.98 -21.09
CA ASN A 34 -13.15 12.19 -21.91
C ASN A 34 -13.78 10.87 -22.38
N ALA A 35 -13.14 9.74 -22.10
CA ALA A 35 -13.67 8.42 -22.44
C ALA A 35 -14.75 7.99 -21.43
N PRO A 36 -15.67 7.07 -21.80
CA PRO A 36 -16.54 6.41 -20.83
C PRO A 36 -15.72 5.62 -19.80
N LEU A 37 -15.97 5.83 -18.51
CA LEU A 37 -15.21 5.24 -17.41
C LEU A 37 -16.06 4.32 -16.52
N GLU A 38 -15.38 3.40 -15.85
CA GLU A 38 -15.94 2.53 -14.83
C GLU A 38 -15.02 2.53 -13.61
N LEU A 39 -15.63 2.67 -12.42
CA LEU A 39 -14.97 2.44 -11.13
C LEU A 39 -15.48 1.10 -10.59
N TYR A 40 -14.59 0.13 -10.44
CA TYR A 40 -14.97 -1.23 -10.03
C TYR A 40 -13.99 -1.79 -8.99
N LEU A 41 -14.53 -2.54 -8.02
CA LEU A 41 -13.77 -3.23 -7.00
C LEU A 41 -13.47 -4.65 -7.48
N LYS A 42 -12.19 -4.97 -7.67
CA LYS A 42 -11.74 -6.32 -8.03
C LYS A 42 -11.86 -7.27 -6.83
N GLN A 43 -11.97 -8.56 -7.13
CA GLN A 43 -12.03 -9.62 -6.12
C GLN A 43 -10.78 -9.71 -5.23
N ASP A 44 -9.64 -9.20 -5.70
CA ASP A 44 -8.39 -9.12 -4.94
C ASP A 44 -8.37 -7.95 -3.94
N GLY A 45 -9.36 -7.04 -4.01
CA GLY A 45 -9.47 -5.85 -3.16
C GLY A 45 -9.00 -4.56 -3.82
N ASN A 46 -8.49 -4.60 -5.06
CA ASN A 46 -8.09 -3.39 -5.77
C ASN A 46 -9.30 -2.65 -6.34
N LEU A 47 -9.55 -1.42 -5.88
CA LEU A 47 -10.50 -0.49 -6.50
C LEU A 47 -9.81 0.20 -7.69
N VAL A 48 -10.37 0.05 -8.89
CA VAL A 48 -9.74 0.51 -10.13
C VAL A 48 -10.68 1.43 -10.91
N LEU A 49 -10.17 2.58 -11.33
CA LEU A 49 -10.80 3.47 -12.31
C LEU A 49 -10.16 3.22 -13.67
N ARG A 50 -10.96 2.80 -14.64
CA ARG A 50 -10.47 2.52 -16.00
C ARG A 50 -11.44 2.98 -17.08
N GLU A 51 -10.96 3.01 -18.30
CA GLU A 51 -11.80 3.17 -19.49
C GLU A 51 -12.63 1.91 -19.75
N LEU A 52 -13.92 2.09 -20.07
CA LEU A 52 -14.85 0.99 -20.32
C LEU A 52 -14.44 0.14 -21.53
N GLN A 53 -13.96 0.79 -22.57
CA GLN A 53 -13.64 0.19 -23.88
C GLN A 53 -12.13 0.10 -24.13
N GLY A 54 -11.31 0.51 -23.15
CA GLY A 54 -9.87 0.53 -23.22
C GLY A 54 -9.21 -0.36 -22.17
N THR A 55 -7.89 -0.48 -22.26
CA THR A 55 -7.05 -1.14 -21.23
C THR A 55 -6.42 -0.13 -20.27
N ASN A 56 -6.67 1.16 -20.47
CA ASN A 56 -6.06 2.24 -19.71
C ASN A 56 -6.65 2.32 -18.29
N ILE A 57 -5.78 2.20 -17.28
CA ILE A 57 -6.12 2.41 -15.88
C ILE A 57 -5.69 3.83 -15.52
N LEU A 58 -6.65 4.66 -15.12
CA LEU A 58 -6.41 6.04 -14.74
C LEU A 58 -5.96 6.16 -13.28
N TRP A 59 -6.49 5.27 -12.42
CA TRP A 59 -6.20 5.25 -11.00
C TRP A 59 -6.50 3.87 -10.42
N GLN A 60 -5.73 3.45 -9.42
CA GLN A 60 -6.02 2.24 -8.66
C GLN A 60 -5.60 2.42 -7.20
N SER A 61 -6.36 1.80 -6.30
CA SER A 61 -6.10 1.87 -4.85
C SER A 61 -4.76 1.27 -4.43
N TYR A 62 -4.25 0.30 -5.20
CA TYR A 62 -2.99 -0.38 -4.89
C TYR A 62 -1.77 0.53 -4.95
N ASP A 63 -1.85 1.63 -5.71
CA ASP A 63 -0.79 2.65 -5.79
C ASP A 63 -0.76 3.57 -4.57
N PHE A 64 -1.76 3.47 -3.69
CA PHE A 64 -1.91 4.27 -2.47
C PHE A 64 -2.14 3.38 -1.23
N PRO A 65 -1.19 2.50 -0.88
CA PRO A 65 -1.35 1.64 0.29
C PRO A 65 -1.41 2.45 1.60
N THR A 66 -2.02 1.84 2.62
CA THR A 66 -2.09 2.39 3.98
C THR A 66 -1.10 1.65 4.89
N ASN A 67 -1.57 0.94 5.92
CA ASN A 67 -0.76 0.09 6.78
C ASN A 67 -0.75 -1.38 6.34
N THR A 68 -1.45 -1.71 5.24
CA THR A 68 -1.71 -3.09 4.83
C THR A 68 -1.31 -3.32 3.38
N LEU A 69 -0.68 -4.47 3.12
CA LEU A 69 -0.40 -5.01 1.80
C LEU A 69 -1.27 -6.26 1.57
N LEU A 70 -2.08 -6.21 0.51
CA LEU A 70 -2.92 -7.34 0.08
C LEU A 70 -2.15 -8.31 -0.82
N PRO A 71 -2.66 -9.55 -1.02
CA PRO A 71 -2.05 -10.48 -1.94
C PRO A 71 -1.99 -9.90 -3.35
N ASN A 72 -0.84 -10.10 -4.00
CA ASN A 72 -0.52 -9.59 -5.33
C ASN A 72 -0.52 -8.05 -5.45
N GLN A 73 -0.62 -7.31 -4.35
CA GLN A 73 -0.35 -5.88 -4.33
C GLN A 73 1.17 -5.66 -4.29
N PRO A 74 1.76 -4.96 -5.27
CA PRO A 74 3.18 -4.64 -5.24
C PRO A 74 3.46 -3.49 -4.26
N LEU A 75 4.39 -3.70 -3.34
CA LEU A 75 5.09 -2.61 -2.67
C LEU A 75 6.25 -2.18 -3.56
N THR A 76 6.33 -0.91 -3.95
CA THR A 76 7.31 -0.42 -4.92
C THR A 76 8.21 0.65 -4.29
N ARG A 77 9.20 1.14 -5.04
CA ARG A 77 10.00 2.30 -4.61
C ARG A 77 9.20 3.60 -4.38
N TYR A 78 7.98 3.68 -4.92
CA TYR A 78 7.14 4.88 -4.83
C TYR A 78 6.09 4.77 -3.73
N THR A 79 5.94 3.60 -3.11
CA THR A 79 4.89 3.31 -2.14
C THR A 79 5.49 2.78 -0.85
N ASN A 80 4.87 3.14 0.27
CA ASN A 80 5.30 2.74 1.61
C ASN A 80 4.08 2.28 2.40
N LEU A 81 4.24 1.29 3.26
CA LEU A 81 3.23 1.03 4.29
C LEU A 81 3.52 1.90 5.50
N VAL A 82 2.51 2.51 6.09
CA VAL A 82 2.62 3.37 7.28
C VAL A 82 1.69 2.88 8.35
N SER A 83 2.16 2.70 9.59
CA SER A 83 1.32 2.29 10.73
C SER A 83 0.16 3.26 10.96
N SER A 84 -0.85 2.79 11.69
CA SER A 84 -1.88 3.66 12.27
C SER A 84 -1.42 4.21 13.62
N ARG A 85 -1.96 5.36 14.05
CA ARG A 85 -1.67 5.94 15.37
C ARG A 85 -2.15 5.11 16.55
N SER A 86 -3.25 4.40 16.38
CA SER A 86 -3.78 3.45 17.38
C SER A 86 -4.78 2.53 16.71
N GLN A 87 -5.29 1.55 17.45
CA GLN A 87 -6.36 0.65 16.96
C GLN A 87 -7.60 1.39 16.45
N SER A 88 -7.94 2.55 17.03
CA SER A 88 -9.11 3.34 16.67
C SER A 88 -8.78 4.61 15.86
N ASN A 89 -7.50 4.94 15.73
CA ASN A 89 -7.04 6.14 15.04
C ASN A 89 -6.20 5.75 13.81
N HIS A 90 -6.84 5.77 12.64
CA HIS A 90 -6.24 5.41 11.36
C HIS A 90 -5.40 6.53 10.71
N SER A 91 -5.10 7.61 11.43
CA SER A 91 -4.12 8.59 10.95
C SER A 91 -2.71 7.98 10.94
N SER A 92 -1.82 8.57 10.14
CA SER A 92 -0.46 8.07 9.96
C SER A 92 0.34 8.04 11.27
N GLY A 93 0.80 6.86 11.62
CA GLY A 93 1.71 6.60 12.72
C GLY A 93 3.18 6.86 12.36
N PHE A 94 4.07 6.29 13.16
CA PHE A 94 5.51 6.52 13.05
C PHE A 94 6.27 5.39 12.37
N TYR A 95 5.72 4.17 12.29
CA TYR A 95 6.39 3.04 11.63
C TYR A 95 6.13 3.02 10.13
N LYS A 96 7.18 2.79 9.34
CA LYS A 96 7.12 2.75 7.88
C LYS A 96 7.90 1.56 7.32
N LEU A 97 7.25 0.77 6.46
CA LEU A 97 7.91 -0.26 5.63
C LEU A 97 8.08 0.28 4.21
N PHE A 98 9.33 0.37 3.75
CA PHE A 98 9.68 1.00 2.47
C PHE A 98 10.98 0.45 1.89
N PHE A 99 11.28 0.79 0.63
CA PHE A 99 12.60 0.55 0.02
C PHE A 99 13.54 1.72 0.27
N ASP A 100 14.71 1.45 0.82
CA ASP A 100 15.76 2.46 1.03
C ASP A 100 16.55 2.81 -0.24
N ASP A 101 17.49 3.73 -0.11
CA ASP A 101 18.36 4.16 -1.22
C ASP A 101 19.31 3.06 -1.72
N ASN A 102 19.55 2.02 -0.91
CA ASN A 102 20.35 0.86 -1.27
C ASN A 102 19.51 -0.27 -1.89
N ASN A 103 18.27 0.00 -2.32
CA ASN A 103 17.35 -0.98 -2.90
C ASN A 103 16.86 -2.09 -1.94
N GLY A 104 17.11 -1.96 -0.64
CA GLY A 104 16.69 -2.93 0.38
C GLY A 104 15.38 -2.52 1.06
N ILE A 105 14.50 -3.49 1.30
CA ILE A 105 13.31 -3.25 2.11
C ILE A 105 13.68 -3.04 3.60
N ARG A 106 13.11 -2.02 4.24
CA ARG A 106 13.35 -1.66 5.64
C ARG A 106 12.06 -1.30 6.37
N LEU A 107 12.03 -1.61 7.65
CA LEU A 107 11.08 -1.07 8.62
C LEU A 107 11.80 -0.02 9.46
N ALA A 108 11.33 1.22 9.44
CA ALA A 108 11.88 2.29 10.27
C ALA A 108 10.80 2.90 11.17
N TYR A 109 11.22 3.34 12.34
CA TYR A 109 10.48 4.27 13.17
C TYR A 109 10.92 5.69 12.80
N ASN A 110 9.96 6.54 12.44
CA ASN A 110 10.15 7.94 12.07
C ASN A 110 9.27 8.80 12.98
N GLY A 111 9.71 8.96 14.22
CA GLY A 111 9.05 9.73 15.26
C GLY A 111 9.39 11.22 15.21
N PRO A 112 8.83 12.03 16.13
CA PRO A 112 9.05 13.47 16.17
C PRO A 112 10.51 13.85 16.44
N ASP A 113 11.17 13.08 17.31
CA ASP A 113 12.51 13.40 17.82
C ASP A 113 13.61 12.50 17.23
N VAL A 114 13.25 11.29 16.83
CA VAL A 114 14.21 10.26 16.42
C VAL A 114 13.75 9.50 15.19
N LEU A 115 14.72 9.24 14.31
CA LEU A 115 14.61 8.29 13.22
C LEU A 115 15.49 7.10 13.55
N SER A 116 14.91 5.90 13.54
CA SER A 116 15.63 4.66 13.82
C SER A 116 15.21 3.56 12.85
N THR A 117 16.18 2.80 12.35
CA THR A 117 15.89 1.58 11.59
C THR A 117 15.54 0.48 12.59
N TYR A 118 14.31 -0.04 12.51
CA TYR A 118 13.85 -1.15 13.35
C TYR A 118 14.28 -2.50 12.76
N TRP A 119 14.15 -2.64 11.44
CA TRP A 119 14.54 -3.85 10.72
C TRP A 119 15.04 -3.52 9.30
N PRO A 120 16.08 -4.20 8.78
CA PRO A 120 16.93 -5.17 9.47
C PRO A 120 17.77 -4.51 10.57
N PRO A 121 18.25 -5.27 11.57
CA PRO A 121 19.13 -4.72 12.59
C PRO A 121 20.41 -4.18 11.97
N HIS A 122 20.86 -3.01 12.43
CA HIS A 122 21.99 -2.28 11.84
C HIS A 122 23.34 -3.04 11.84
N TRP A 123 23.51 -4.04 12.70
CA TRP A 123 24.72 -4.87 12.76
C TRP A 123 24.71 -6.05 11.78
N LEU A 124 23.57 -6.39 11.19
CA LEU A 124 23.47 -7.50 10.26
C LEU A 124 23.88 -7.04 8.85
N LEU A 125 25.04 -7.50 8.39
CA LEU A 125 25.49 -7.24 7.04
C LEU A 125 24.55 -7.91 6.03
N CYS A 126 24.34 -7.26 4.89
CA CYS A 126 23.48 -7.80 3.83
C CYS A 126 23.99 -9.14 3.29
N SER A 127 25.32 -9.31 3.18
CA SER A 127 25.95 -10.57 2.80
C SER A 127 25.60 -11.71 3.74
N ASP A 128 25.63 -11.45 5.05
CA ASP A 128 25.36 -12.44 6.09
C ASP A 128 23.86 -12.77 6.15
N ALA A 129 23.01 -11.81 5.79
CA ALA A 129 21.58 -12.00 5.62
C ALA A 129 21.20 -12.67 4.29
N GLY A 130 22.16 -12.95 3.39
CA GLY A 130 21.88 -13.45 2.03
C GLY A 130 21.09 -12.46 1.16
N ARG A 131 21.11 -11.16 1.51
CA ARG A 131 20.40 -10.08 0.80
C ARG A 131 21.35 -9.37 -0.16
N PHE A 132 20.80 -8.84 -1.24
CA PHE A 132 21.59 -8.15 -2.26
C PHE A 132 21.03 -6.77 -2.60
N HIS A 133 21.92 -5.81 -2.84
CA HIS A 133 21.57 -4.42 -3.17
C HIS A 133 21.64 -4.11 -4.67
N TYR A 134 22.13 -5.03 -5.51
CA TYR A 134 22.32 -4.76 -6.95
C TYR A 134 21.01 -4.76 -7.75
N ASN A 135 19.93 -5.35 -7.23
CA ASN A 135 18.64 -5.36 -7.91
C ASN A 135 17.86 -4.07 -7.64
N SER A 136 17.87 -3.16 -8.61
CA SER A 136 17.23 -1.85 -8.52
C SER A 136 15.72 -1.84 -8.77
N SER A 137 15.09 -3.01 -8.97
CA SER A 137 13.65 -3.10 -9.25
C SER A 137 12.80 -2.56 -8.09
N ARG A 138 13.25 -2.74 -6.84
CA ARG A 138 12.56 -2.27 -5.61
C ARG A 138 11.08 -2.65 -5.60
N ILE A 139 10.81 -3.94 -5.72
CA ILE A 139 9.47 -4.51 -5.71
C ILE A 139 9.42 -5.59 -4.62
N ALA A 140 8.38 -5.57 -3.80
CA ALA A 140 8.03 -6.66 -2.91
C ALA A 140 6.57 -7.06 -3.08
N LEU A 141 6.28 -8.35 -2.91
CA LEU A 141 4.96 -8.92 -3.15
C LEU A 141 4.68 -10.04 -2.15
N LEU A 142 3.48 -10.00 -1.57
CA LEU A 142 2.89 -11.13 -0.85
C LEU A 142 2.01 -11.90 -1.85
N ASP A 143 2.30 -13.17 -2.10
CA ASP A 143 1.45 -13.98 -2.96
C ASP A 143 0.19 -14.50 -2.22
N SER A 144 -0.75 -15.08 -2.97
CA SER A 144 -1.98 -15.64 -2.39
C SER A 144 -1.75 -16.89 -1.53
N LEU A 145 -0.58 -17.54 -1.64
CA LEU A 145 -0.22 -18.74 -0.88
C LEU A 145 0.44 -18.42 0.47
N GLY A 146 0.80 -17.15 0.70
CA GLY A 146 1.42 -16.69 1.94
C GLY A 146 2.94 -16.55 1.89
N LYS A 147 3.55 -16.51 0.70
CA LYS A 147 4.97 -16.17 0.56
C LYS A 147 5.13 -14.70 0.26
N PHE A 148 5.94 -14.04 1.08
CA PHE A 148 6.44 -12.69 0.82
C PHE A 148 7.82 -12.79 0.18
N ALA A 149 8.06 -12.02 -0.88
CA ALA A 149 9.36 -11.90 -1.50
C ALA A 149 9.64 -10.44 -1.89
N SER A 150 10.89 -10.01 -1.75
CA SER A 150 11.35 -8.68 -2.16
C SER A 150 12.57 -8.77 -3.08
N SER A 151 12.77 -7.71 -3.87
CA SER A 151 13.80 -7.65 -4.92
C SER A 151 15.23 -7.79 -4.40
N ASP A 152 15.46 -7.47 -3.12
CA ASP A 152 16.75 -7.58 -2.43
C ASP A 152 17.03 -8.99 -1.87
N ASN A 153 16.30 -10.00 -2.34
CA ASN A 153 16.42 -11.41 -1.97
C ASN A 153 15.93 -11.76 -0.55
N TYR A 154 15.20 -10.87 0.11
CA TYR A 154 14.50 -11.21 1.34
C TYR A 154 13.18 -11.93 1.02
N SER A 155 12.91 -13.04 1.72
CA SER A 155 11.64 -13.75 1.60
C SER A 155 11.29 -14.49 2.88
N PHE A 156 10.00 -14.68 3.12
CA PHE A 156 9.49 -15.55 4.16
C PHE A 156 8.17 -16.18 3.70
N SER A 157 7.79 -17.28 4.33
CA SER A 157 6.48 -17.93 4.13
C SER A 157 5.71 -17.94 5.44
N THR A 158 4.39 -17.81 5.37
CA THR A 158 3.54 -18.06 6.52
C THR A 158 3.60 -19.54 6.94
N TYR A 159 3.28 -19.81 8.20
CA TYR A 159 3.31 -21.18 8.75
C TYR A 159 2.39 -22.15 8.01
N ASP A 160 1.29 -21.64 7.47
CA ASP A 160 0.25 -22.35 6.75
C ASP A 160 0.39 -22.23 5.22
N TYR A 161 1.60 -21.97 4.73
CA TYR A 161 1.88 -21.79 3.30
C TYR A 161 1.31 -22.92 2.43
N GLY A 162 0.67 -22.55 1.32
CA GLY A 162 0.02 -23.48 0.40
C GLY A 162 -1.45 -23.78 0.72
N MET A 163 -1.93 -23.41 1.92
CA MET A 163 -3.36 -23.38 2.21
C MET A 163 -4.00 -22.18 1.50
N VAL A 164 -5.14 -22.38 0.81
CA VAL A 164 -5.87 -21.31 0.11
C VAL A 164 -6.70 -20.50 1.11
N MET A 165 -6.01 -19.70 1.92
CA MET A 165 -6.60 -18.73 2.84
C MET A 165 -6.12 -17.33 2.45
N GLN A 166 -7.03 -16.35 2.39
CA GLN A 166 -6.64 -14.97 2.09
C GLN A 166 -5.79 -14.41 3.24
N ARG A 167 -4.62 -13.85 2.90
CA ARG A 167 -3.66 -13.27 3.84
C ARG A 167 -3.50 -11.79 3.56
N ARG A 168 -3.07 -11.05 4.57
CA ARG A 168 -2.61 -9.67 4.40
C ARG A 168 -1.40 -9.46 5.29
N LEU A 169 -0.48 -8.63 4.85
CA LEU A 169 0.60 -8.14 5.69
C LEU A 169 0.18 -6.78 6.21
N THR A 170 0.11 -6.61 7.53
CA THR A 170 -0.31 -5.37 8.17
C THR A 170 0.76 -4.92 9.15
N ILE A 171 1.14 -3.63 9.10
CA ILE A 171 1.91 -3.01 10.17
C ILE A 171 0.95 -2.68 11.31
N ASP A 172 1.28 -3.14 12.51
CA ASP A 172 0.55 -2.81 13.73
C ASP A 172 0.56 -1.31 14.00
N PHE A 173 -0.39 -0.86 14.82
CA PHE A 173 -0.47 0.53 15.23
C PHE A 173 0.64 0.89 16.23
N ASP A 174 0.93 2.20 16.35
CA ASP A 174 1.91 2.76 17.30
C ASP A 174 1.58 2.46 18.78
#